data_AF-A0A7Y5SXZ9-F1
#
_entry.id   AF-A0A7Y5SXZ9-F1
#
_cell.length_a   1.000
_cell.length_b   1.000
_cell.length_c   1.000
_cell.angle_alpha   90.00
_cell.angle_beta   90.00
_cell.angle_gamma   90.00
#
_symmetry.space_group_name_H-M   'P 1'
#
loop_
_entity.id
_entity.type
_entity.pdbx_description
1 polymer ?
#
loop_
_entity_poly.entity_id
_entity_poly.type
_entity_poly.pdbx_seq_one_letter_code
_entity_poly.pdbx_strand_id
1 'polypeptide(L)'
;MRPTLWSWVRTNWRVLRHPDDLYERVMIVPGKGRGLLLLNVVVAAFFLVDPWTGVLVGDPARAARNTDRLSETITYAWVLGIQVGAAALILLVLTWVEGLGLRFFGARRGWRVTRDVASQVCAHASVGWIFAALFPLVALALSTALVRNFPEWGGRFMNQRIDLSAFTPWAKRVSVGELVTLLGLVGGFLGGLMVFEMLVYVGVRRCRYANAPSEDPRAG
;
A
#
# COMPACT_ATOMS: atom_id res chain seq x y z
N MET A 1 6.79 7.61 -25.62
CA MET A 1 6.70 6.15 -25.38
C MET A 1 5.34 5.84 -24.80
N ARG A 2 4.59 4.89 -25.38
CA ARG A 2 3.31 4.45 -24.80
C ARG A 2 3.60 3.72 -23.48
N PRO A 3 2.86 4.00 -22.39
CA PRO A 3 3.05 3.28 -21.14
C PRO A 3 2.72 1.79 -21.37
N THR A 4 3.71 0.93 -21.19
CA THR A 4 3.54 -0.53 -21.22
C THR A 4 3.62 -1.10 -19.81
N LEU A 5 3.04 -2.28 -19.56
CA LEU A 5 3.16 -2.97 -18.28
C LEU A 5 4.63 -3.15 -17.86
N TRP A 6 5.51 -3.46 -18.82
CA TRP A 6 6.94 -3.56 -18.57
C TRP A 6 7.57 -2.24 -18.11
N SER A 7 7.15 -1.11 -18.68
CA SER A 7 7.62 0.21 -18.24
C SER A 7 7.19 0.52 -16.81
N TRP A 8 6.00 0.09 -16.39
CA TRP A 8 5.51 0.22 -15.02
C TRP A 8 6.34 -0.63 -14.05
N VAL A 9 6.52 -1.93 -14.33
CA VAL A 9 7.35 -2.84 -13.51
C VAL A 9 8.77 -2.29 -13.38
N ARG A 10 9.40 -1.91 -14.50
CA ARG A 10 10.76 -1.38 -14.51
C ARG A 10 10.88 -0.09 -13.70
N THR A 11 9.85 0.76 -13.73
CA THR A 11 9.84 2.01 -12.96
C THR A 11 9.75 1.71 -11.46
N ASN A 12 8.80 0.89 -11.03
CA ASN A 12 8.68 0.49 -9.63
C ASN A 12 9.93 -0.23 -9.12
N TRP A 13 10.50 -1.14 -9.90
CA TRP A 13 11.73 -1.83 -9.56
C TRP A 13 12.91 -0.87 -9.34
N ARG A 14 13.07 0.12 -10.23
CA ARG A 14 14.11 1.15 -10.08
C ARG A 14 13.89 2.03 -8.86
N VAL A 15 12.64 2.45 -8.60
CA VAL A 15 12.32 3.23 -7.39
C VAL A 15 12.72 2.47 -6.13
N LEU A 16 12.52 1.15 -6.09
CA LEU A 16 12.86 0.34 -4.92
C LEU A 16 14.36 0.06 -4.78
N ARG A 17 15.07 -0.23 -5.88
CA ARG A 17 16.50 -0.59 -5.86
C ARG A 17 17.44 0.62 -5.79
N HIS A 18 17.10 1.68 -6.51
CA HIS A 18 17.93 2.87 -6.68
C HIS A 18 17.06 4.14 -6.61
N PRO A 19 16.42 4.41 -5.45
CA PRO A 19 15.54 5.56 -5.30
C PRO A 19 16.29 6.87 -5.54
N ASP A 20 17.51 6.99 -5.01
CA ASP A 20 18.35 8.19 -5.14
C ASP A 20 18.60 8.55 -6.62
N ASP A 21 19.12 7.61 -7.41
CA ASP A 21 19.45 7.81 -8.83
C ASP A 21 18.21 8.19 -9.65
N LEU A 22 17.05 7.61 -9.32
CA LEU A 22 15.81 7.88 -10.03
C LEU A 22 15.31 9.30 -9.74
N TYR A 23 15.28 9.69 -8.47
CA TYR A 23 14.80 11.02 -8.07
C TYR A 23 15.74 12.15 -8.49
N GLU A 24 17.04 11.90 -8.67
CA GLU A 24 17.97 12.87 -9.25
C GLU A 24 17.74 13.09 -10.75
N ARG A 25 17.28 12.08 -11.47
CA ARG A 25 17.10 12.11 -12.94
C ARG A 25 15.67 12.43 -13.37
N VAL A 26 14.71 12.43 -12.45
CA VAL A 26 13.30 12.63 -12.80
C VAL A 26 13.06 14.10 -13.16
N MET A 27 12.53 14.34 -14.36
CA MET A 27 12.10 15.68 -14.75
C MET A 27 10.73 15.99 -14.15
N ILE A 28 10.66 17.08 -13.40
CA ILE A 28 9.41 17.59 -12.84
C ILE A 28 8.57 18.17 -13.97
N VAL A 29 7.51 17.46 -14.34
CA VAL A 29 6.55 17.87 -15.36
C VAL A 29 5.15 17.77 -14.75
N PRO A 30 4.38 18.87 -14.75
CA PRO A 30 3.03 18.88 -14.20
C PRO A 30 2.16 17.75 -14.78
N GLY A 31 1.48 17.02 -13.91
CA GLY A 31 0.55 15.94 -14.30
C GLY A 31 1.19 14.64 -14.79
N LYS A 32 2.49 14.61 -15.13
CA LYS A 32 3.20 13.35 -15.42
C LYS A 32 3.43 12.59 -14.11
N GLY A 33 2.91 11.37 -14.03
CA GLY A 33 2.96 10.53 -12.82
C GLY A 33 1.59 10.05 -12.33
N ARG A 34 0.49 10.71 -12.73
CA ARG A 34 -0.87 10.32 -12.34
C ARG A 34 -1.20 8.86 -12.72
N GLY A 35 -0.83 8.43 -13.92
CA GLY A 35 -1.06 7.05 -14.36
C GLY A 35 -0.30 6.01 -13.53
N LEU A 36 0.94 6.32 -13.11
CA LEU A 36 1.73 5.46 -12.23
C LEU A 36 1.08 5.34 -10.85
N LEU A 37 0.69 6.48 -10.27
CA LEU A 37 -0.02 6.54 -8.99
C LEU A 37 -1.31 5.72 -9.03
N LEU A 38 -2.17 5.99 -10.03
CA LEU A 38 -3.46 5.30 -10.17
C LEU A 38 -3.26 3.79 -10.31
N LEU A 39 -2.31 3.35 -11.14
CA LEU A 39 -2.04 1.92 -11.32
C LEU A 39 -1.53 1.26 -10.04
N ASN A 40 -0.57 1.89 -9.34
CA ASN A 40 -0.06 1.37 -8.07
C ASN A 40 -1.17 1.29 -7.01
N VAL A 41 -2.01 2.31 -6.91
CA VAL A 41 -3.12 2.36 -5.95
C VAL A 41 -4.19 1.32 -6.27
N VAL A 42 -4.58 1.16 -7.53
CA VAL A 42 -5.56 0.12 -7.93
C VAL A 42 -5.03 -1.27 -7.63
N VAL A 43 -3.75 -1.54 -7.94
CA VAL A 43 -3.11 -2.83 -7.63
C VAL A 43 -3.04 -3.06 -6.12
N ALA A 44 -2.63 -2.05 -5.34
CA ALA A 44 -2.60 -2.15 -3.88
C ALA A 44 -4.00 -2.37 -3.29
N ALA A 45 -5.00 -1.62 -3.74
CA ALA A 45 -6.38 -1.75 -3.31
C ALA A 45 -6.96 -3.13 -3.63
N PHE A 46 -6.66 -3.68 -4.81
CA PHE A 46 -7.02 -5.05 -5.17
C PHE A 46 -6.47 -6.05 -4.16
N PHE A 47 -5.16 -6.04 -3.88
CA PHE A 47 -4.55 -6.96 -2.91
C PHE A 47 -5.04 -6.74 -1.48
N LEU A 48 -5.38 -5.51 -1.11
CA LEU A 48 -5.89 -5.20 0.22
C LEU A 48 -7.30 -5.75 0.41
N VAL A 49 -8.12 -5.79 -0.65
CA VAL A 49 -9.56 -6.08 -0.60
C VAL A 49 -9.87 -7.55 -0.89
N ASP A 50 -9.23 -8.12 -1.92
CA ASP A 50 -9.52 -9.46 -2.47
C ASP A 50 -9.66 -10.57 -1.40
N PRO A 51 -8.77 -10.69 -0.39
CA PRO A 51 -8.88 -11.74 0.63
C PRO A 51 -10.12 -11.60 1.52
N TRP A 52 -10.67 -10.39 1.65
CA TRP A 52 -11.79 -10.10 2.55
C TRP A 52 -13.12 -10.08 1.82
N THR A 53 -13.12 -9.88 0.50
CA THR A 53 -14.35 -9.87 -0.30
C THR A 53 -15.15 -11.17 -0.11
N GLY A 54 -14.47 -12.31 -0.03
CA GLY A 54 -15.12 -13.61 0.24
C GLY A 54 -15.66 -13.77 1.67
N VAL A 55 -15.05 -13.10 2.65
CA VAL A 55 -15.49 -13.15 4.06
C VAL A 55 -16.71 -12.25 4.30
N LEU A 56 -16.73 -11.07 3.68
CA LEU A 56 -17.79 -10.07 3.86
C LEU A 56 -19.08 -10.38 3.09
N VAL A 57 -18.98 -11.12 1.99
CA VAL A 57 -20.13 -11.50 1.15
C VAL A 57 -20.75 -12.84 1.59
N GLY A 58 -20.08 -13.59 2.47
CA GLY A 58 -20.44 -14.97 2.79
C GLY A 58 -19.90 -15.90 1.72
N ASP A 59 -18.84 -16.63 2.06
CA ASP A 59 -17.98 -17.49 1.23
C ASP A 59 -18.53 -17.88 -0.17
N PRO A 60 -18.41 -16.99 -1.18
CA PRO A 60 -18.82 -17.29 -2.56
C PRO A 60 -17.89 -18.33 -3.20
N ALA A 61 -16.66 -18.51 -2.71
CA ALA A 61 -15.78 -19.58 -3.17
C ALA A 61 -16.27 -20.98 -2.72
N ARG A 62 -16.98 -21.07 -1.58
CA ARG A 62 -17.71 -22.28 -1.16
C ARG A 62 -19.09 -22.39 -1.82
N ALA A 63 -19.82 -21.30 -2.01
CA ALA A 63 -21.15 -21.31 -2.64
C ALA A 63 -21.09 -21.61 -4.16
N ALA A 64 -20.01 -21.21 -4.84
CA ALA A 64 -19.73 -21.52 -6.26
C ALA A 64 -19.69 -23.02 -6.60
N ARG A 65 -19.68 -23.91 -5.60
CA ARG A 65 -19.80 -25.35 -5.83
C ARG A 65 -21.24 -25.81 -6.08
N ASN A 66 -22.27 -25.03 -5.72
CA ASN A 66 -23.67 -25.51 -5.65
C ASN A 66 -24.77 -24.59 -6.24
N THR A 67 -24.46 -23.43 -6.85
CA THR A 67 -25.47 -22.49 -7.42
C THR A 67 -25.10 -21.97 -8.83
N ASP A 68 -26.07 -21.35 -9.52
CA ASP A 68 -25.94 -20.83 -10.89
C ASP A 68 -24.73 -19.90 -11.08
N ARG A 69 -23.77 -20.35 -11.90
CA ARG A 69 -22.40 -19.81 -12.00
C ARG A 69 -22.30 -18.34 -12.45
N LEU A 70 -23.30 -17.81 -13.16
CA LEU A 70 -23.24 -16.46 -13.75
C LEU A 70 -23.65 -15.36 -12.77
N SER A 71 -24.74 -15.52 -12.03
CA SER A 71 -25.24 -14.51 -11.08
C SER A 71 -24.25 -14.30 -9.93
N GLU A 72 -23.60 -15.35 -9.48
CA GLU A 72 -22.58 -15.31 -8.43
C GLU A 72 -21.29 -14.63 -8.92
N THR A 73 -20.81 -14.95 -10.12
CA THR A 73 -19.63 -14.29 -10.72
C THR A 73 -19.87 -12.79 -10.90
N ILE A 74 -21.05 -12.41 -11.39
CA ILE A 74 -21.44 -10.99 -11.50
C ILE A 74 -21.47 -10.36 -10.12
N THR A 75 -22.05 -11.04 -9.13
CA THR A 75 -22.16 -10.54 -7.75
C THR A 75 -20.78 -10.27 -7.14
N TYR A 76 -19.88 -11.24 -7.23
CA TYR A 76 -18.51 -11.09 -6.79
C TYR A 76 -17.79 -9.95 -7.52
N ALA A 77 -17.91 -9.87 -8.85
CA ALA A 77 -17.22 -8.85 -9.64
C ALA A 77 -17.65 -7.41 -9.29
N TRP A 78 -18.95 -7.15 -9.11
CA TRP A 78 -19.39 -5.78 -8.76
C TRP A 78 -19.06 -5.43 -7.30
N VAL A 79 -19.20 -6.37 -6.36
CA VAL A 79 -18.82 -6.13 -4.96
C VAL A 79 -17.32 -5.86 -4.84
N LEU A 80 -16.49 -6.69 -5.50
CA LEU A 80 -15.05 -6.48 -5.57
C LEU A 80 -14.73 -5.11 -6.20
N GLY A 81 -15.39 -4.76 -7.31
CA GLY A 81 -15.21 -3.47 -7.97
C GLY A 81 -15.50 -2.28 -7.05
N ILE A 82 -16.58 -2.32 -6.28
CA ILE A 82 -16.94 -1.25 -5.32
C ILE A 82 -15.92 -1.20 -4.18
N GLN A 83 -15.57 -2.34 -3.59
CA GLN A 83 -14.63 -2.40 -2.47
C GLN A 83 -13.22 -1.93 -2.89
N VAL A 84 -12.73 -2.36 -4.06
CA VAL A 84 -11.47 -1.90 -4.65
C VAL A 84 -11.54 -0.40 -4.95
N GLY A 85 -12.64 0.09 -5.51
CA GLY A 85 -12.86 1.52 -5.75
C GLY A 85 -12.81 2.35 -4.47
N ALA A 86 -13.47 1.88 -3.40
CA ALA A 86 -13.47 2.53 -2.09
C ALA A 86 -12.07 2.52 -1.45
N ALA A 87 -11.38 1.38 -1.45
CA ALA A 87 -10.02 1.28 -0.92
C ALA A 87 -9.04 2.15 -1.73
N ALA A 88 -9.14 2.15 -3.06
CA ALA A 88 -8.35 3.01 -3.92
C ALA A 88 -8.58 4.49 -3.62
N LEU A 89 -9.83 4.92 -3.40
CA LEU A 89 -10.15 6.29 -3.01
C LEU A 89 -9.49 6.65 -1.66
N ILE A 90 -9.56 5.78 -0.67
CA ILE A 90 -8.89 5.99 0.63
C ILE A 90 -7.38 6.15 0.44
N LEU A 91 -6.72 5.26 -0.31
CA LEU A 91 -5.29 5.35 -0.58
C LEU A 91 -4.91 6.62 -1.36
N LEU A 92 -5.75 7.09 -2.28
CA LEU A 92 -5.57 8.36 -2.97
C LEU A 92 -5.67 9.56 -2.01
N VAL A 93 -6.64 9.54 -1.10
CA VAL A 93 -6.80 10.58 -0.07
C VAL A 93 -5.60 10.60 0.86
N LEU A 94 -5.14 9.44 1.35
CA LEU A 94 -3.94 9.35 2.17
C LEU A 94 -2.70 9.87 1.43
N THR A 95 -2.51 9.47 0.16
CA THR A 95 -1.41 9.97 -0.67
C THR A 95 -1.50 11.48 -0.88
N TRP A 96 -2.71 12.04 -1.01
CA TRP A 96 -2.92 13.47 -1.15
C TRP A 96 -2.59 14.22 0.14
N VAL A 97 -3.02 13.72 1.31
CA VAL A 97 -2.65 14.24 2.63
C VAL A 97 -1.13 14.26 2.80
N GLU A 98 -0.45 13.20 2.40
CA GLU A 98 1.01 13.15 2.41
C GLU A 98 1.63 14.23 1.51
N GLY A 99 1.13 14.39 0.28
CA GLY A 99 1.56 15.47 -0.60
C GLY A 99 1.39 16.87 0.01
N LEU A 100 0.36 17.09 0.83
CA LEU A 100 0.19 18.33 1.59
C LEU A 100 1.22 18.45 2.72
N GLY A 101 1.43 17.36 3.47
CA GLY A 101 2.43 17.26 4.54
C GLY A 101 3.83 17.62 4.04
N LEU A 102 4.24 17.07 2.90
CA LEU A 102 5.56 17.36 2.30
C LEU A 102 5.78 18.83 2.00
N ARG A 103 4.74 19.52 1.53
CA ARG A 103 4.81 20.96 1.24
C ARG A 103 4.87 21.78 2.53
N PHE A 104 4.07 21.40 3.52
CA PHE A 104 4.03 22.08 4.81
C PHE A 104 5.38 21.96 5.56
N PHE A 105 5.89 20.73 5.71
CA PHE A 105 7.18 20.50 6.36
C PHE A 105 8.34 20.99 5.52
N GLY A 106 8.24 20.90 4.19
CA GLY A 106 9.22 21.46 3.26
C GLY A 106 9.36 22.97 3.45
N ALA A 107 8.25 23.71 3.49
CA ALA A 107 8.25 25.16 3.72
C ALA A 107 8.87 25.52 5.08
N ARG A 108 8.52 24.79 6.15
CA ARG A 108 9.12 25.00 7.48
C ARG A 108 10.63 24.73 7.56
N ARG A 109 11.14 23.83 6.71
CA ARG A 109 12.57 23.48 6.62
C ARG A 109 13.33 24.29 5.56
N GLY A 110 12.69 25.28 4.93
CA GLY A 110 13.30 26.09 3.86
C GLY A 110 13.51 25.34 2.54
N TRP A 111 12.86 24.19 2.34
CA TRP A 111 12.95 23.41 1.10
C TRP A 111 11.92 23.90 0.08
N ARG A 112 12.32 24.04 -1.19
CA ARG A 112 11.46 24.46 -2.29
C ARG A 112 10.67 23.28 -2.88
N VAL A 113 9.73 22.75 -2.10
CA VAL A 113 8.85 21.65 -2.53
C VAL A 113 7.57 22.21 -3.16
N THR A 114 7.51 22.23 -4.49
CA THR A 114 6.30 22.67 -5.21
C THR A 114 5.22 21.58 -5.21
N ARG A 115 4.00 21.94 -5.60
CA ARG A 115 2.90 20.97 -5.75
C ARG A 115 3.24 19.86 -6.75
N ASP A 116 3.92 20.20 -7.84
CA ASP A 116 4.31 19.23 -8.87
C ASP A 116 5.38 18.28 -8.38
N VAL A 117 6.39 18.78 -7.63
CA VAL A 117 7.39 17.93 -6.98
C VAL A 117 6.73 16.95 -6.01
N ALA A 118 5.87 17.45 -5.12
CA ALA A 118 5.17 16.60 -4.16
C ALA A 118 4.33 15.52 -4.87
N SER A 119 3.57 15.90 -5.91
CA SER A 119 2.75 14.95 -6.66
C SER A 119 3.58 13.88 -7.37
N GLN A 120 4.76 14.22 -7.92
CA GLN A 120 5.63 13.23 -8.57
C GLN A 120 6.30 12.31 -7.56
N VAL A 121 6.82 12.86 -6.45
CA VAL A 121 7.42 12.06 -5.37
C VAL A 121 6.41 11.05 -4.85
N CYS A 122 5.20 11.48 -4.51
CA CYS A 122 4.12 10.62 -4.07
C CYS A 122 3.73 9.58 -5.14
N ALA A 123 3.71 9.94 -6.42
CA ALA A 123 3.40 9.01 -7.49
C ALA A 123 4.41 7.86 -7.58
N HIS A 124 5.71 8.14 -7.42
CA HIS A 124 6.74 7.09 -7.38
C HIS A 124 6.73 6.30 -6.07
N ALA A 125 6.55 6.98 -4.95
CA ALA A 125 6.50 6.35 -3.63
C ALA A 125 5.27 5.46 -3.43
N SER A 126 4.19 5.68 -4.20
CA SER A 126 2.95 4.90 -4.13
C SER A 126 3.12 3.39 -4.32
N VAL A 127 4.26 2.92 -4.85
CA VAL A 127 4.63 1.50 -4.84
C VAL A 127 4.65 0.92 -3.42
N GLY A 128 4.95 1.74 -2.40
CA GLY A 128 4.88 1.37 -0.99
C GLY A 128 3.48 0.89 -0.56
N TRP A 129 2.41 1.39 -1.17
CA TRP A 129 1.05 0.88 -0.92
C TRP A 129 0.87 -0.58 -1.33
N ILE A 130 1.57 -1.01 -2.39
CA ILE A 130 1.55 -2.42 -2.80
C ILE A 130 2.20 -3.28 -1.71
N PHE A 131 3.31 -2.84 -1.11
CA PHE A 131 3.91 -3.53 0.04
C PHE A 131 2.99 -3.50 1.27
N ALA A 132 2.30 -2.39 1.51
CA ALA A 132 1.34 -2.26 2.62
C ALA A 132 0.16 -3.23 2.45
N ALA A 133 -0.22 -3.57 1.22
CA ALA A 133 -1.19 -4.60 0.94
C ALA A 133 -0.60 -6.01 1.00
N LEU A 134 0.60 -6.25 0.47
CA LEU A 134 1.21 -7.57 0.37
C LEU A 134 1.76 -8.13 1.70
N PHE A 135 2.38 -7.31 2.54
CA PHE A 135 2.95 -7.78 3.81
C PHE A 135 1.92 -8.39 4.77
N PRO A 136 0.71 -7.82 4.95
CA PRO A 136 -0.39 -8.49 5.64
C PRO A 136 -0.73 -9.86 5.06
N LEU A 137 -0.77 -10.01 3.73
CA LEU A 137 -1.05 -11.29 3.08
C LEU A 137 0.04 -12.31 3.34
N VAL A 138 1.30 -11.88 3.30
CA VAL A 138 2.43 -12.75 3.65
C VAL A 138 2.33 -13.16 5.12
N ALA A 139 1.99 -12.25 6.04
CA ALA A 139 1.79 -12.59 7.44
C ALA A 139 0.67 -13.62 7.64
N LEU A 140 -0.45 -13.49 6.94
CA LEU A 140 -1.54 -14.48 6.92
C LEU A 140 -1.10 -15.82 6.32
N ALA A 141 -0.37 -15.80 5.21
CA ALA A 141 0.13 -17.01 4.57
C ALA A 141 1.12 -17.75 5.47
N LEU A 142 1.99 -17.02 6.18
CA LEU A 142 2.93 -17.58 7.14
C LEU A 142 2.22 -18.13 8.38
N SER A 143 1.22 -17.43 8.93
CA SER A 143 0.48 -17.92 10.10
C SER A 143 -0.30 -19.19 9.78
N THR A 144 -0.95 -19.24 8.63
CA THR A 144 -1.68 -20.43 8.14
C THR A 144 -0.74 -21.59 7.81
N ALA A 145 0.40 -21.31 7.16
CA ALA A 145 1.42 -22.32 6.90
C ALA A 145 2.00 -22.90 8.20
N LEU A 146 2.20 -22.07 9.22
CA LEU A 146 2.70 -22.51 10.52
C LEU A 146 1.73 -23.48 11.19
N VAL A 147 0.44 -23.14 11.24
CA VAL A 147 -0.60 -24.01 11.84
C VAL A 147 -0.74 -25.31 11.05
N ARG A 148 -0.69 -25.25 9.71
CA ARG A 148 -0.90 -26.42 8.84
C ARG A 148 0.26 -27.39 8.84
N ASN A 149 1.51 -26.90 8.80
CA ASN A 149 2.69 -27.76 8.68
C ASN A 149 3.24 -28.20 10.05
N PHE A 150 2.94 -27.46 11.11
CA PHE A 150 3.42 -27.76 12.47
C PHE A 150 2.26 -27.80 13.47
N PRO A 151 1.32 -28.75 13.36
CA PRO A 151 0.10 -28.76 14.16
C PRO A 151 0.36 -28.94 15.67
N GLU A 152 1.36 -29.75 16.05
CA GLU A 152 1.69 -30.01 17.46
C GLU A 152 2.30 -28.79 18.16
N TRP A 153 3.09 -28.00 17.44
CA TRP A 153 3.75 -26.83 17.99
C TRP A 153 2.99 -25.54 17.65
N GLY A 154 2.88 -25.21 16.36
CA GLY A 154 2.21 -24.02 15.85
C GLY A 154 0.71 -24.02 16.13
N GLY A 155 0.03 -25.15 15.92
CA GLY A 155 -1.39 -25.26 16.23
C GLY A 155 -1.70 -25.13 17.72
N ARG A 156 -0.93 -25.80 18.59
CA ARG A 156 -1.11 -25.67 20.05
C ARG A 156 -0.79 -24.26 20.55
N PHE A 157 0.32 -23.67 20.09
CA PHE A 157 0.73 -22.31 20.46
C PHE A 157 -0.34 -21.28 20.08
N MET A 158 -0.82 -21.31 18.83
CA MET A 158 -1.83 -20.36 18.35
C MET A 158 -3.19 -20.53 19.06
N ASN A 159 -3.51 -21.73 19.54
CA ASN A 159 -4.75 -22.00 20.28
C ASN A 159 -4.66 -21.70 21.79
N GLN A 160 -3.49 -21.31 22.31
CA GLN A 160 -3.39 -20.86 23.70
C GLN A 160 -4.27 -19.63 23.91
N ARG A 161 -4.97 -19.57 25.04
CA ARG A 161 -5.85 -18.45 25.38
C ARG A 161 -5.23 -17.63 26.48
N ILE A 162 -5.20 -16.32 26.27
CA ILE A 162 -4.72 -15.35 27.26
C ILE A 162 -5.94 -14.60 27.79
N ASP A 163 -6.04 -14.49 29.11
CA ASP A 163 -7.07 -13.68 29.73
C ASP A 163 -6.60 -12.23 29.82
N LEU A 164 -7.19 -11.35 29.01
CA LEU A 164 -6.90 -9.92 28.98
C LEU A 164 -7.88 -9.10 29.84
N SER A 165 -8.71 -9.76 30.65
CA SER A 165 -9.70 -9.09 31.51
C SER A 165 -9.08 -8.10 32.50
N ALA A 166 -7.79 -8.22 32.82
CA ALA A 166 -7.04 -7.26 33.62
C ALA A 166 -6.87 -5.89 32.94
N PHE A 167 -6.85 -5.84 31.60
CA PHE A 167 -6.66 -4.60 30.83
C PHE A 167 -7.97 -4.07 30.24
N THR A 168 -8.86 -4.97 29.83
CA THR A 168 -10.05 -4.62 29.05
C THR A 168 -11.23 -5.55 29.40
N PRO A 169 -12.33 -5.08 30.01
CA PRO A 169 -13.43 -5.92 30.52
C PRO A 169 -14.15 -6.77 29.45
N TRP A 170 -14.19 -6.26 28.23
CA TRP A 170 -14.70 -6.87 26.99
C TRP A 170 -13.77 -7.89 26.31
N ALA A 171 -12.47 -7.96 26.64
CA ALA A 171 -11.51 -8.87 26.00
C ALA A 171 -11.33 -10.16 26.81
N LYS A 172 -12.42 -10.84 27.17
CA LYS A 172 -12.37 -12.09 27.91
C LYS A 172 -11.99 -13.23 26.97
N ARG A 173 -10.75 -13.71 27.10
CA ARG A 173 -10.16 -14.88 26.42
C ARG A 173 -9.90 -14.69 24.93
N VAL A 174 -8.87 -13.92 24.61
CA VAL A 174 -8.33 -13.81 23.24
C VAL A 174 -7.32 -14.93 23.02
N SER A 175 -7.37 -15.57 21.86
CA SER A 175 -6.37 -16.58 21.48
C SER A 175 -5.06 -15.91 21.05
N VAL A 176 -3.93 -16.58 21.28
CA VAL A 176 -2.62 -16.14 20.78
C VAL A 176 -2.65 -16.01 19.26
N GLY A 177 -3.34 -16.92 18.55
CA GLY A 177 -3.50 -16.88 17.10
C GLY A 177 -4.21 -15.62 16.60
N GLU A 178 -5.25 -15.16 17.29
CA GLU A 178 -5.93 -13.89 16.97
C GLU A 178 -4.98 -12.70 17.14
N LEU A 179 -4.21 -12.67 18.23
CA LEU A 179 -3.22 -11.61 18.48
C LEU A 179 -2.11 -11.62 17.43
N VAL A 180 -1.50 -12.78 17.15
CA VAL A 180 -0.43 -12.91 16.15
C VAL A 180 -0.96 -12.52 14.77
N THR A 181 -2.17 -12.92 14.42
CA THR A 181 -2.78 -12.54 13.14
C THR A 181 -3.02 -11.04 13.07
N LEU A 182 -3.63 -10.44 14.10
CA LEU A 182 -3.87 -8.99 14.14
C LEU A 182 -2.57 -8.20 14.07
N LEU A 183 -1.56 -8.59 14.86
CA LEU A 183 -0.24 -7.96 14.85
C LEU A 183 0.47 -8.15 13.51
N GLY A 184 0.33 -9.31 12.86
CA GLY A 184 0.86 -9.55 11.53
C GLY A 184 0.19 -8.68 10.46
N LEU A 185 -1.13 -8.49 10.54
CA LEU A 185 -1.87 -7.61 9.65
C LEU A 185 -1.49 -6.14 9.85
N VAL A 186 -1.57 -5.64 11.08
CA VAL A 186 -1.26 -4.25 11.42
C VAL A 186 0.23 -3.97 11.19
N GLY A 187 1.11 -4.82 11.69
CA GLY A 187 2.55 -4.71 11.52
C GLY A 187 2.99 -4.84 10.07
N GLY A 188 2.38 -5.73 9.29
CA GLY A 188 2.61 -5.85 7.86
C GLY A 188 2.21 -4.58 7.10
N PHE A 189 1.02 -4.05 7.39
CA PHE A 189 0.55 -2.80 6.77
C PHE A 189 1.47 -1.63 7.11
N LEU A 190 1.82 -1.47 8.39
CA LEU A 190 2.77 -0.45 8.85
C LEU A 190 4.15 -0.63 8.23
N GLY A 191 4.63 -1.87 8.05
CA GLY A 191 5.89 -2.15 7.37
C GLY A 191 5.89 -1.67 5.92
N GLY A 192 4.79 -1.86 5.19
CA GLY A 192 4.65 -1.32 3.84
C GLY A 192 4.47 0.20 3.82
N LEU A 193 3.79 0.77 4.80
CA LEU A 193 3.73 2.22 5.00
C LEU A 193 5.13 2.80 5.23
N MET A 194 5.99 2.13 5.99
CA MET A 194 7.39 2.55 6.15
C MET A 194 8.16 2.55 4.82
N VAL A 195 7.87 1.62 3.90
CA VAL A 195 8.44 1.66 2.53
C VAL A 195 7.99 2.90 1.79
N PHE A 196 6.69 3.23 1.85
CA PHE A 196 6.16 4.47 1.27
C PHE A 196 6.87 5.71 1.84
N GLU A 197 6.92 5.83 3.17
CA GLU A 197 7.55 6.94 3.88
C GLU A 197 9.04 7.09 3.54
N MET A 198 9.77 5.98 3.49
CA MET A 198 11.18 5.96 3.12
C MET A 198 11.40 6.51 1.71
N LEU A 199 10.59 6.09 0.73
CA LEU A 199 10.67 6.57 -0.65
C LEU A 199 10.30 8.04 -0.76
N VAL A 200 9.27 8.48 -0.03
CA VAL A 200 8.89 9.89 0.06
C VAL A 200 10.03 10.73 0.63
N TYR A 201 10.63 10.29 1.74
CA TYR A 201 11.75 10.98 2.39
C TYR A 201 12.94 11.13 1.44
N VAL A 202 13.34 10.04 0.77
CA VAL A 202 14.43 10.07 -0.22
C VAL A 202 14.08 11.01 -1.38
N GLY A 203 12.87 10.90 -1.92
CA GLY A 203 12.41 11.73 -3.03
C GLY A 203 12.43 13.22 -2.72
N VAL A 204 11.91 13.64 -1.56
CA VAL A 204 11.97 15.05 -1.15
C VAL A 204 13.40 15.52 -0.98
N ARG A 205 14.27 14.70 -0.37
CA ARG A 205 15.68 15.08 -0.12
C ARG A 205 16.46 15.30 -1.41
N ARG A 206 16.17 14.52 -2.46
CA ARG A 206 16.81 14.67 -3.78
C ARG A 206 16.18 15.78 -4.61
N CYS A 207 14.86 15.91 -4.59
CA CYS A 207 14.16 16.93 -5.40
C CYS A 207 14.17 18.35 -4.78
N ARG A 208 14.65 18.54 -3.54
CA ARG A 208 14.67 19.86 -2.86
C ARG A 208 15.43 20.96 -3.63
N TYR A 209 16.36 20.58 -4.50
CA TYR A 209 17.20 21.48 -5.30
C TYR A 209 16.95 21.41 -6.81
N ALA A 210 16.05 20.54 -7.28
CA ALA A 210 15.82 20.30 -8.71
C ALA A 210 15.20 21.51 -9.46
N ASN A 211 14.89 22.60 -8.74
CA ASN A 211 14.45 23.88 -9.29
C ASN A 211 15.41 25.02 -8.86
N ALA A 212 16.71 24.88 -9.09
CA ALA A 212 17.50 26.07 -9.37
C ALA A 212 16.94 26.67 -10.67
N PRO A 213 16.69 28.00 -10.76
CA PRO A 213 16.43 28.61 -12.05
C PRO A 213 17.58 28.18 -12.94
N SER A 214 17.31 27.47 -14.04
CA SER A 214 18.30 27.46 -15.11
C SER A 214 18.55 28.92 -15.42
N GLU A 215 19.79 29.39 -15.24
CA GLU A 215 20.23 30.66 -15.81
C GLU A 215 19.85 30.59 -17.28
N ASP A 216 18.74 31.22 -17.65
CA ASP A 216 18.42 31.45 -19.03
C ASP A 216 19.44 32.48 -19.49
N PRO A 217 20.38 32.16 -20.39
CA PRO A 217 21.39 33.12 -20.87
C PRO A 217 20.76 34.28 -21.66
N ARG A 218 19.43 34.33 -21.76
CA ARG A 218 18.64 35.32 -22.51
C ARG A 218 17.90 36.31 -21.63
N ALA A 219 18.09 36.29 -20.31
CA ALA A 219 17.53 37.27 -19.38
C ALA A 219 18.53 38.38 -19.04
N GLY A 220 19.13 38.99 -20.07
CA GLY A 220 20.01 40.15 -19.99
C GLY A 220 19.77 41.08 -21.16
#